data_AF-A0A2U8VQV0-F1
#
_entry.id   AF-A0A2U8VQV0-F1
#
_cell.length_a   1.000
_cell.length_b   1.000
_cell.length_c   1.000
_cell.angle_alpha   90.00
_cell.angle_beta   90.00
_cell.angle_gamma   90.00
#
_symmetry.space_group_name_H-M   'P 1'
#
loop_
_entity.id
_entity.type
_entity.pdbx_description
1 polymer ?
#
loop_
_entity_poly.entity_id
_entity_poly.type
_entity_poly.pdbx_seq_one_letter_code
_entity_poly.pdbx_strand_id
1 'polypeptide(L)' 'MLPQLFGLSPAQAALCVQLARGLTFEAAADERGVALSTARTHFLGILQKTGAANLRDLLRLLGTLPQVR' A
#
# COMPACT_ATOMS: atom_id res chain seq x y z
N MET A 1 8.12 9.83 1.56
CA MET A 1 8.76 9.62 0.24
C MET A 1 8.03 8.64 -0.70
N LEU A 2 7.04 7.83 -0.27
CA LEU A 2 6.29 6.94 -1.19
C LEU A 2 5.40 7.64 -2.25
N PRO A 3 4.69 8.74 -1.95
CA PRO A 3 3.89 9.46 -2.95
C PRO A 3 4.73 10.01 -4.11
N GLN A 4 5.97 10.39 -3.83
CA GLN A 4 6.87 11.04 -4.80
C GLN A 4 7.60 10.02 -5.69
N LEU A 5 7.87 8.81 -5.19
CA LEU A 5 8.54 7.75 -5.95
C LEU A 5 7.60 7.00 -6.92
N PHE A 6 6.32 6.85 -6.56
CA PHE A 6 5.36 6.04 -7.34
C PHE A 6 4.07 6.78 -7.71
N GLY A 7 3.96 8.08 -7.44
CA GLY A 7 2.74 8.85 -7.72
C GLY A 7 1.51 8.39 -6.92
N LEU A 8 1.73 7.75 -5.77
CA LEU A 8 0.65 7.25 -4.91
C LEU A 8 -0.10 8.41 -4.25
N SER A 9 -1.42 8.30 -4.15
CA SER A 9 -2.20 9.24 -3.34
C SER A 9 -1.86 9.04 -1.84
N PRO A 10 -2.14 10.03 -0.97
CA PRO A 10 -1.91 9.89 0.46
C PRO A 10 -2.63 8.66 1.06
N ALA A 11 -3.84 8.38 0.60
CA ALA A 11 -4.60 7.21 1.04
C ALA A 11 -3.92 5.89 0.62
N GLN A 12 -3.40 5.84 -0.61
CA GLN A 12 -2.69 4.67 -1.14
C GLN A 12 -1.37 4.42 -0.41
N ALA A 13 -0.58 5.48 -0.15
CA ALA A 13 0.66 5.37 0.58
C ALA A 13 0.44 4.88 2.02
N ALA A 14 -0.60 5.39 2.70
CA ALA A 14 -0.92 4.95 4.04
C ALA A 14 -1.41 3.49 4.08
N LEU A 15 -2.19 3.04 3.08
CA LEU A 15 -2.56 1.62 2.96
C LEU A 15 -1.32 0.73 2.75
N CYS A 16 -0.37 1.16 1.91
CA CYS A 16 0.90 0.43 1.74
C CYS A 16 1.67 0.29 3.05
N VAL A 17 1.74 1.36 3.85
CA VAL A 17 2.44 1.35 5.14
C VAL A 17 1.77 0.39 6.13
N GLN A 18 0.44 0.36 6.20
CA GLN A 18 -0.31 -0.58 7.04
C GLN A 18 -0.01 -2.03 6.63
N LEU A 19 -0.12 -2.33 5.34
CA LEU A 19 0.16 -3.68 4.82
C LEU A 19 1.64 -4.08 5.02
N ALA A 20 2.58 -3.13 4.91
CA ALA A 20 4.00 -3.35 5.18
C ALA A 20 4.32 -3.63 6.65
N ARG A 21 3.49 -3.13 7.57
CA ARG A 21 3.54 -3.47 9.00
C ARG A 21 2.92 -4.84 9.31
N GLY A 22 2.37 -5.53 8.32
CA GLY A 22 1.74 -6.83 8.47
C GLY A 22 0.24 -6.79 8.76
N LEU A 23 -0.42 -5.63 8.63
CA LEU A 23 -1.88 -5.58 8.75
C LEU A 23 -2.55 -6.32 7.59
N THR A 24 -3.68 -6.94 7.86
CA THR A 24 -4.56 -7.50 6.82
C THR A 24 -5.37 -6.38 6.16
N PHE A 25 -5.95 -6.66 4.98
CA PHE A 25 -6.86 -5.72 4.33
C PHE A 25 -8.08 -5.38 5.18
N GLU A 26 -8.55 -6.33 6.00
CA GLU A 26 -9.67 -6.12 6.92
C GLU A 26 -9.29 -5.14 8.02
N ALA A 27 -8.17 -5.37 8.70
CA ALA A 27 -7.68 -4.45 9.73
C ALA A 27 -7.38 -3.05 9.18
N ALA A 28 -6.77 -2.98 7.99
CA ALA A 28 -6.51 -1.70 7.33
C ALA A 28 -7.80 -1.00 6.88
N ALA A 29 -8.83 -1.74 6.49
CA ALA A 29 -10.13 -1.17 6.13
C ALA A 29 -10.84 -0.62 7.37
N ASP A 30 -10.80 -1.37 8.47
CA ASP A 30 -11.38 -1.00 9.76
C ASP A 30 -10.72 0.26 10.35
N GLU A 31 -9.38 0.31 10.41
CA GLU A 31 -8.65 1.51 10.85
C GLU A 31 -8.97 2.76 10.04
N ARG A 32 -9.38 2.59 8.78
CA ARG A 32 -9.67 3.70 7.85
C ARG A 32 -11.16 4.02 7.77
N GLY A 33 -12.03 3.23 8.42
CA GLY A 33 -13.48 3.36 8.33
C GLY A 33 -14.02 3.17 6.90
N VAL A 34 -13.37 2.32 6.09
CA VAL A 34 -13.79 2.03 4.71
C VAL A 34 -14.22 0.58 4.56
N ALA A 35 -15.01 0.28 3.54
CA ALA A 35 -15.34 -1.10 3.21
C ALA A 35 -14.09 -1.87 2.72
N LEU A 36 -14.06 -3.19 2.98
CA LEU A 36 -13.01 -4.09 2.50
C LEU A 36 -12.86 -4.04 0.96
N SER A 37 -13.97 -3.92 0.23
CA SER A 37 -13.99 -3.73 -1.22
C SER A 37 -13.26 -2.45 -1.64
N THR A 38 -13.48 -1.34 -0.92
CA THR A 38 -12.80 -0.06 -1.16
C THR A 38 -11.30 -0.18 -0.90
N ALA A 39 -10.89 -0.85 0.19
CA ALA A 39 -9.47 -1.11 0.46
C ALA A 39 -8.83 -1.95 -0.66
N ARG A 40 -9.52 -2.97 -1.18
CA ARG A 40 -9.06 -3.77 -2.32
C ARG A 40 -8.97 -2.96 -3.62
N THR A 41 -9.93 -2.08 -3.89
CA THR A 41 -9.89 -1.19 -5.06
C THR A 41 -8.70 -0.22 -4.97
N HIS A 42 -8.44 0.36 -3.80
CA HIS A 42 -7.26 1.20 -3.59
C HIS A 42 -5.96 0.40 -3.80
N PHE A 43 -5.93 -0.86 -3.35
CA PHE A 43 -4.80 -1.76 -3.55
C PHE A 43 -4.54 -2.07 -5.03
N LEU A 44 -5.58 -2.33 -5.83
CA LEU A 44 -5.43 -2.49 -7.28
C LEU A 44 -4.84 -1.24 -7.94
N GLY A 45 -5.28 -0.05 -7.51
CA GLY A 45 -4.68 1.20 -7.99
C GLY A 45 -3.23 1.39 -7.56
N ILE A 46 -2.83 0.87 -6.39
CA ILE A 46 -1.43 0.85 -5.95
C ILE A 46 -0.60 -0.05 -6.86
N LEU A 47 -1.06 -1.28 -7.13
CA LEU A 47 -0.36 -2.22 -8.01
C LEU A 47 -0.15 -1.63 -9.40
N GLN A 48 -1.18 -1.03 -9.99
CA GLN A 48 -1.06 -0.36 -11.30
C GLN A 48 -0.03 0.78 -11.30
N LYS A 49 0.03 1.57 -10.23
CA LYS A 49 0.98 2.70 -10.14
C LYS A 49 2.41 2.28 -9.81
N THR A 50 2.57 1.22 -9.04
CA THR A 50 3.88 0.72 -8.59
C THR A 50 4.48 -0.30 -9.56
N GLY A 51 3.67 -0.84 -10.48
CA GLY A 51 4.05 -1.94 -11.36
C GLY A 51 4.13 -3.30 -10.64
N ALA A 52 3.77 -3.36 -9.36
CA ALA A 52 3.82 -4.59 -8.58
C ALA A 52 2.69 -5.55 -8.99
N ALA A 53 2.98 -6.86 -9.03
CA ALA A 53 1.98 -7.87 -9.36
C ALA A 53 1.12 -8.30 -8.16
N ASN A 54 1.65 -8.18 -6.94
CA ASN A 54 0.98 -8.61 -5.72
C ASN A 54 1.59 -7.92 -4.48
N LEU A 55 1.01 -8.19 -3.29
CA LEU A 55 1.48 -7.59 -2.05
C LEU A 55 2.94 -7.93 -1.75
N ARG A 56 3.37 -9.18 -1.96
CA ARG A 56 4.78 -9.56 -1.72
C ARG A 56 5.74 -8.81 -2.63
N ASP A 57 5.37 -8.62 -3.89
CA ASP A 57 6.15 -7.89 -4.87
C ASP A 57 6.23 -6.40 -4.53
N LEU A 58 5.09 -5.82 -4.13
CA LEU A 58 5.02 -4.46 -3.59
C LEU A 58 5.93 -4.31 -2.36
N LEU A 59 5.88 -5.25 -1.41
CA LEU A 59 6.72 -5.22 -0.21
C LEU A 59 8.21 -5.33 -0.55
N ARG A 60 8.60 -6.10 -1.58
CA ARG A 60 9.99 -6.13 -2.07
C ARG A 60 10.40 -4.77 -2.65
N LEU A 61 9.56 -4.17 -3.49
CA LEU A 61 9.76 -2.84 -4.08
C LEU A 61 9.89 -1.74 -3.01
N LEU A 62 9.12 -1.86 -1.93
CA LEU A 62 9.19 -0.96 -0.77
C LEU A 62 10.42 -1.24 0.10
N GLY A 63 10.81 -2.51 0.24
CA GLY A 63 11.95 -2.94 1.06
C GLY A 63 13.31 -2.68 0.43
N THR A 64 13.40 -2.64 -0.90
CA THR A 64 14.62 -2.22 -1.63
C THR A 64 14.88 -0.72 -1.53
N LEU A 65 13.88 0.10 -1.17
CA LEU A 65 14.16 1.48 -0.78
C LEU A 65 14.93 1.44 0.55
N PRO A 66 16.12 2.06 0.64
CA PRO A 66 16.88 2.11 1.88
C PRO A 66 15.97 2.66 2.97
N GLN A 67 15.80 1.86 4.01
CA GLN A 67 14.90 2.14 5.12
C GLN A 67 15.24 3.55 5.63
N VAL A 68 14.32 4.50 5.49
CA VAL A 68 14.44 5.81 6.12
C VAL A 68 14.36 5.54 7.62
N ARG A 69 15.54 5.39 8.22
CA ARG A 69 15.76 5.35 9.66
C ARG A 69 15.52 6.72 10.26
#